data_AF-A0A6L5FR27-F1
#
_entry.id   AF-A0A6L5FR27-F1
#
_cell.length_a   1.000
_cell.length_b   1.000
_cell.length_c   1.000
_cell.angle_alpha   90.00
_cell.angle_beta   90.00
_cell.angle_gamma   90.00
#
_symmetry.space_group_name_H-M   'P 1'
#
loop_
_entity.id
_entity.type
_entity.pdbx_description
1 polymer ?
#
loop_
_entity_poly.entity_id
_entity_poly.type
_entity_poly.pdbx_seq_one_letter_code
_entity_poly.pdbx_strand_id
1 'polypeptide(L)'
;MKSDAIINAVEGVTKKWAKQRKREERERSALQNRRLAMTRRHHVSIKEAAWQIMERAYLKASANGTLPANARQIMYAARPHILQVADRELGKDFDQYFTQTLLPDYIEEYGVAWDVVFDARGNFAEPHSIERIPVGTLQVRDYLQRINRHKVKKPDFSIVETSYPTRGPKNRYGAILYIEKEGFDPLLRAAKLARRWDLAIMSNKGMSVTASRELIDDLCTKYDIPLFVLHDFDKAGFSIVGTFQRSNRRYTYTGTAQVIDLGLRLDDVADLPSEPVYYRERPAAVEANLHENGATEEEIEFLLEHRVELNAFASDDLIAFIERKLEEHGVEKVIPDEATLADAYRRMRRQAVVQEKIEEVLAELDDDEAELAVPENLRAQIEEVFSTKRHVRWDAVVSAIAKQDHDAVDEDDEAGAAS
;
A
#
# COMPACT_ATOMS: atom_id res chain seq x y z
N MET A 1 9.68 66.56 18.30
CA MET A 1 11.02 66.19 17.78
C MET A 1 11.85 65.31 18.72
N LYS A 2 12.11 65.65 20.00
CA LYS A 2 12.87 64.74 20.90
C LYS A 2 12.06 63.52 21.39
N SER A 3 10.74 63.65 21.52
CA SER A 3 9.87 62.57 22.00
C SER A 3 9.74 61.41 21.02
N ASP A 4 9.53 61.70 19.73
CA ASP A 4 9.28 60.68 18.70
C ASP A 4 10.51 59.81 18.43
N ALA A 5 11.70 60.41 18.50
CA ALA A 5 12.96 59.67 18.39
C ALA A 5 13.17 58.70 19.56
N ILE A 6 12.77 59.10 20.78
CA ILE A 6 12.84 58.25 21.97
C ILE A 6 11.83 57.10 21.86
N ILE A 7 10.60 57.38 21.42
CA ILE A 7 9.57 56.35 21.21
C ILE A 7 10.04 55.34 20.17
N ASN A 8 10.50 55.78 19.00
CA ASN A 8 10.98 54.89 17.95
C ASN A 8 12.17 54.03 18.40
N ALA A 9 13.08 54.59 19.20
CA ALA A 9 14.20 53.84 19.76
C ALA A 9 13.72 52.76 20.75
N VAL A 10 12.80 53.10 21.65
CA VAL A 10 12.24 52.15 22.62
C VAL A 10 11.42 51.06 21.92
N GLU A 11 10.59 51.42 20.93
CA GLU A 11 9.83 50.46 20.12
C GLU A 11 10.75 49.54 19.32
N GLY A 12 11.82 50.07 18.71
CA GLY A 12 12.80 49.29 17.97
C GLY A 12 13.47 48.20 18.83
N VAL A 13 13.89 48.55 20.05
CA VAL A 13 14.55 47.62 20.98
C VAL A 13 13.55 46.63 21.61
N THR A 14 12.32 47.06 21.87
CA THR A 14 11.27 46.21 22.48
C THR A 14 10.49 45.36 21.46
N LYS A 15 10.58 45.64 20.16
CA LYS A 15 9.84 44.92 19.10
C LYS A 15 10.01 43.40 19.14
N LYS A 16 11.25 42.92 19.34
CA LYS A 16 11.53 41.48 19.45
C LYS A 16 10.89 40.88 20.71
N TRP A 17 10.89 41.62 21.82
CA TRP A 17 10.27 41.20 23.08
C TRP A 17 8.74 41.18 22.98
N ALA A 18 8.15 42.20 22.37
CA ALA A 18 6.70 42.26 22.12
C ALA A 18 6.25 41.11 21.20
N LYS A 19 7.02 40.81 20.13
CA LYS A 19 6.77 39.66 19.25
C LYS A 19 6.83 38.33 20.03
N GLN A 20 7.82 38.18 20.91
CA GLN A 20 7.95 37.00 21.76
C GLN A 20 6.78 36.88 22.76
N ARG A 21 6.40 37.95 23.45
CA ARG A 21 5.25 37.98 24.38
C ARG A 21 3.92 37.64 23.69
N LYS A 22 3.64 38.23 22.52
CA LYS A 22 2.47 37.87 21.70
C LYS A 22 2.52 36.42 21.21
N ARG A 23 3.69 35.81 21.10
CA ARG A 23 3.83 34.38 20.78
C ARG A 23 3.55 33.52 22.01
N GLU A 24 4.03 33.90 23.19
CA GLU A 24 3.73 33.23 24.47
C GLU A 24 2.24 33.21 24.80
N GLU A 25 1.50 34.27 24.44
CA GLU A 25 0.04 34.34 24.60
C GLU A 25 -0.71 33.35 23.69
N ARG A 26 -0.15 33.06 22.51
CA ARG A 26 -0.76 32.15 21.51
C ARG A 26 -0.31 30.71 21.67
N GLU A 27 0.93 30.50 22.10
CA GLU A 27 1.60 29.20 22.15
C GLU A 27 2.18 28.98 23.55
N ARG A 28 1.60 28.02 24.30
CA ARG A 28 2.10 27.62 25.63
C ARG A 28 3.57 27.19 25.58
N SER A 29 3.98 26.56 24.47
CA SER A 29 5.37 26.14 24.22
C SER A 29 6.34 27.32 24.06
N ALA A 30 5.90 28.50 23.61
CA ALA A 30 6.76 29.68 23.47
C ALA A 30 7.19 30.25 24.83
N LEU A 31 6.33 30.15 25.85
CA LEU A 31 6.67 30.53 27.23
C LEU A 31 7.74 29.59 27.80
N GLN A 32 7.55 28.28 27.60
CA GLN A 32 8.51 27.26 28.02
C GLN A 32 9.85 27.42 27.30
N ASN A 33 9.84 27.61 25.97
CA ASN A 33 11.05 27.80 25.16
C ASN A 33 11.88 29.02 25.61
N ARG A 34 11.23 30.14 25.96
CA ARG A 34 11.94 31.31 26.50
C ARG A 34 12.57 31.01 27.86
N ARG A 35 11.82 30.33 28.75
CA ARG A 35 12.35 29.92 30.06
C ARG A 35 13.57 29.03 29.89
N LEU A 36 13.50 28.03 29.01
CA LEU A 36 14.63 27.17 28.67
C LEU A 36 15.82 27.98 28.12
N ALA A 37 15.60 28.86 27.13
CA ALA A 37 16.66 29.68 26.55
C ALA A 37 17.35 30.63 27.55
N MET A 38 16.66 31.05 28.61
CA MET A 38 17.22 31.90 29.66
C MET A 38 17.87 31.13 30.81
N THR A 39 17.80 29.79 30.81
CA THR A 39 18.39 28.95 31.86
C THR A 39 19.66 28.30 31.32
N ARG A 40 20.83 28.53 31.94
CA ARG A 40 22.09 27.86 31.58
C ARG A 40 22.17 26.46 32.19
N ARG A 41 21.32 25.54 31.73
CA ARG A 41 21.41 24.11 32.08
C ARG A 41 21.50 23.29 30.80
N HIS A 42 22.21 22.16 30.85
CA HIS A 42 22.13 21.16 29.80
C HIS A 42 20.69 20.64 29.73
N HIS A 43 20.02 20.89 28.62
CA HIS A 43 18.64 20.46 28.41
C HIS A 43 18.61 19.13 27.68
N VAL A 44 17.80 18.20 28.14
CA VAL A 44 17.63 16.92 27.44
C VAL A 44 16.60 17.10 26.35
N SER A 45 17.06 16.99 25.11
CA SER A 45 16.21 17.05 23.92
C SER A 45 15.36 15.78 23.78
N ILE A 46 14.29 15.88 22.99
CA ILE A 46 13.44 14.72 22.66
C ILE A 46 14.27 13.63 21.97
N LYS A 47 15.22 14.00 21.09
CA LYS A 47 16.13 13.06 20.42
C LYS A 47 16.97 12.30 21.44
N GLU A 48 17.66 13.00 22.33
CA GLU A 48 18.50 12.39 23.37
C GLU A 48 17.69 11.48 24.29
N ALA A 49 16.51 11.93 24.75
CA ALA A 49 15.64 11.11 25.59
C ALA A 49 15.13 9.86 24.88
N ALA A 50 14.79 9.96 23.58
CA ALA A 50 14.38 8.81 22.79
C ALA A 50 15.52 7.81 22.60
N TRP A 51 16.73 8.31 22.34
CA TRP A 51 17.91 7.48 22.07
C TRP A 51 18.38 6.74 23.32
N GLN A 52 18.15 7.28 24.53
CA GLN A 52 18.45 6.60 25.79
C GLN A 52 17.59 5.34 26.03
N ILE A 53 16.40 5.23 25.43
CA ILE A 53 15.45 4.14 25.69
C ILE A 53 15.21 3.23 24.48
N MET A 54 15.80 3.55 23.32
CA MET A 54 15.43 2.95 22.03
C MET A 54 15.53 1.42 22.03
N GLU A 55 16.65 0.87 22.50
CA GLU A 55 16.87 -0.58 22.57
C GLU A 55 15.89 -1.28 23.49
N ARG A 56 15.67 -0.73 24.69
CA ARG A 56 14.69 -1.28 25.65
C ARG A 56 13.27 -1.23 25.10
N ALA A 57 12.91 -0.14 24.40
CA ALA A 57 11.62 0.01 23.77
C ALA A 57 11.43 -1.00 22.63
N TYR A 58 12.47 -1.23 21.81
CA TYR A 58 12.47 -2.25 20.78
C TYR A 58 12.30 -3.64 21.37
N LEU A 59 13.16 -4.06 22.31
CA LEU A 59 13.09 -5.38 22.94
C LEU A 59 11.74 -5.63 23.61
N LYS A 60 11.15 -4.60 24.23
CA LYS A 60 9.80 -4.71 24.80
C LYS A 60 8.73 -4.94 23.74
N ALA A 61 8.83 -4.30 22.58
CA ALA A 61 7.87 -4.44 21.49
C ALA A 61 8.07 -5.74 20.68
N SER A 62 9.30 -6.25 20.58
CA SER A 62 9.67 -7.43 19.79
C SER A 62 9.74 -8.74 20.58
N ALA A 63 9.27 -8.77 21.82
CA ALA A 63 9.46 -9.90 22.73
C ALA A 63 10.94 -10.35 22.78
N ASN A 64 11.83 -9.42 23.13
CA ASN A 64 13.28 -9.57 23.16
C ASN A 64 13.91 -9.94 21.80
N GLY A 65 13.42 -9.33 20.72
CA GLY A 65 13.96 -9.52 19.36
C GLY A 65 13.51 -10.81 18.66
N THR A 66 12.50 -11.52 19.20
CA THR A 66 12.00 -12.77 18.61
C THR A 66 10.89 -12.54 17.58
N LEU A 67 10.19 -11.41 17.66
CA LEU A 67 9.08 -11.05 16.78
C LEU A 67 9.32 -9.70 16.08
N PRO A 68 8.74 -9.47 14.89
CA PRO A 68 8.75 -8.16 14.26
C PRO A 68 8.08 -7.12 15.17
N ALA A 69 8.66 -5.92 15.31
CA ALA A 69 8.11 -4.85 16.14
C ALA A 69 7.57 -3.71 15.29
N ASN A 70 6.31 -3.34 15.50
CA ASN A 70 5.73 -2.19 14.81
C ASN A 70 6.36 -0.88 15.33
N ALA A 71 6.72 0.03 14.43
CA ALA A 71 7.33 1.31 14.78
C ALA A 71 6.51 2.10 15.82
N ARG A 72 5.17 2.04 15.76
CA ARG A 72 4.29 2.68 16.75
C ARG A 72 4.31 1.97 18.10
N GLN A 73 4.45 0.65 18.15
CA GLN A 73 4.58 -0.08 19.41
C GLN A 73 5.88 0.29 20.13
N ILE A 74 6.98 0.41 19.38
CA ILE A 74 8.27 0.90 19.89
C ILE A 74 8.10 2.33 20.42
N MET A 75 7.41 3.20 19.67
CA MET A 75 7.10 4.57 20.11
C MET A 75 6.31 4.57 21.42
N TYR A 76 5.22 3.79 21.52
CA TYR A 76 4.41 3.71 22.73
C TYR A 76 5.20 3.15 23.93
N ALA A 77 6.15 2.23 23.69
CA ALA A 77 7.05 1.74 24.73
C ALA A 77 8.07 2.79 25.19
N ALA A 78 8.58 3.63 24.27
CA ALA A 78 9.54 4.68 24.56
C ALA A 78 8.90 5.95 25.18
N ARG A 79 7.67 6.27 24.79
CA ARG A 79 6.98 7.53 25.09
C ARG A 79 6.93 7.90 26.59
N PRO A 80 6.63 6.98 27.54
CA PRO A 80 6.63 7.32 28.96
C PRO A 80 7.97 7.83 29.47
N HIS A 81 9.07 7.22 29.02
CA HIS A 81 10.43 7.65 29.40
C HIS A 81 10.76 9.01 28.79
N ILE A 82 10.41 9.21 27.52
CA ILE A 82 10.64 10.49 26.83
C ILE A 82 9.87 11.61 27.51
N LEU A 83 8.61 11.38 27.91
CA LEU A 83 7.80 12.35 28.66
C LEU A 83 8.39 12.70 30.03
N GLN A 84 9.09 11.75 30.66
CA GLN A 84 9.71 11.96 31.97
C GLN A 84 11.04 12.71 31.88
N VAL A 85 11.82 12.46 30.83
CA VAL A 85 13.21 12.90 30.73
C VAL A 85 13.38 14.14 29.85
N ALA A 86 12.59 14.29 28.80
CA ALA A 86 12.72 15.42 27.89
C ALA A 86 12.23 16.72 28.53
N ASP A 87 13.01 17.80 28.37
CA ASP A 87 12.65 19.12 28.91
C ASP A 87 11.55 19.85 28.09
N ARG A 88 11.20 19.29 26.91
CA ARG A 88 10.18 19.83 26.01
C ARG A 88 8.95 18.94 25.97
N GLU A 89 7.78 19.57 25.92
CA GLU A 89 6.52 18.88 25.68
C GLU A 89 6.52 18.20 24.30
N LEU A 90 5.93 17.00 24.24
CA LEU A 90 5.73 16.28 22.99
C LEU A 90 4.63 16.96 22.17
N GLY A 91 4.96 17.38 20.95
CA GLY A 91 4.00 17.98 20.02
C GLY A 91 3.00 16.97 19.44
N LYS A 92 1.99 17.48 18.72
CA LYS A 92 0.98 16.66 18.03
C LYS A 92 1.60 15.72 16.99
N ASP A 93 2.70 16.14 16.36
CA ASP A 93 3.37 15.39 15.30
C ASP A 93 4.46 14.45 15.84
N PHE A 94 4.50 14.20 17.16
CA PHE A 94 5.54 13.37 17.79
C PHE A 94 5.53 11.93 17.28
N ASP A 95 4.36 11.32 17.03
CA ASP A 95 4.27 9.96 16.48
C ASP A 95 4.99 9.87 15.12
N GLN A 96 4.70 10.83 14.23
CA GLN A 96 5.35 10.92 12.94
C GLN A 96 6.84 11.21 13.10
N TYR A 97 7.24 12.18 13.93
CA TYR A 97 8.65 12.49 14.16
C TYR A 97 9.43 11.29 14.72
N PHE A 98 8.84 10.52 15.64
CA PHE A 98 9.49 9.35 16.22
C PHE A 98 9.65 8.24 15.17
N THR A 99 8.56 7.85 14.52
CA THR A 99 8.55 6.72 13.59
C THR A 99 9.27 7.03 12.27
N GLN A 100 9.27 8.29 11.84
CA GLN A 100 9.84 8.73 10.56
C GLN A 100 11.23 9.35 10.68
N THR A 101 11.66 9.78 11.86
CA THR A 101 12.97 10.42 12.01
C THR A 101 13.78 9.73 13.09
N LEU A 102 13.34 9.79 14.35
CA LEU A 102 14.18 9.35 15.47
C LEU A 102 14.57 7.88 15.42
N LEU A 103 13.61 7.00 15.07
CA LEU A 103 13.84 5.57 15.00
C LEU A 103 14.71 5.17 13.79
N PRO A 104 14.40 5.61 12.54
CA PRO A 104 15.30 5.36 11.41
C PRO A 104 16.71 5.92 11.62
N ASP A 105 16.85 7.14 12.13
CA ASP A 105 18.16 7.76 12.39
C ASP A 105 18.99 6.94 13.41
N TYR A 106 18.33 6.40 14.45
CA TYR A 106 19.01 5.55 15.43
C TYR A 106 19.48 4.23 14.81
N ILE A 107 18.64 3.61 13.99
CA ILE A 107 18.97 2.34 13.31
C ILE A 107 20.19 2.53 12.40
N GLU A 108 20.20 3.63 11.64
CA GLU A 108 21.29 4.00 10.75
C GLU A 108 22.58 4.33 11.52
N GLU A 109 22.52 5.21 12.52
CA GLU A 109 23.71 5.69 13.25
C GLU A 109 24.37 4.57 14.09
N TYR A 110 23.58 3.66 14.65
CA TYR A 110 24.09 2.55 15.47
C TYR A 110 24.23 1.22 14.71
N GLY A 111 23.77 1.15 13.45
CA GLY A 111 23.89 -0.05 12.61
C GLY A 111 23.18 -1.30 13.16
N VAL A 112 22.06 -1.12 13.86
CA VAL A 112 21.33 -2.24 14.50
C VAL A 112 20.44 -2.99 13.50
N ALA A 113 20.49 -4.32 13.50
CA ALA A 113 19.69 -5.18 12.62
C ALA A 113 18.30 -5.50 13.19
N TRP A 114 17.54 -4.48 13.58
CA TRP A 114 16.21 -4.65 14.16
C TRP A 114 15.13 -4.91 13.09
N ASP A 115 14.27 -5.90 13.31
CA ASP A 115 13.10 -6.13 12.47
C ASP A 115 11.95 -5.17 12.82
N VAL A 116 12.03 -3.95 12.29
CA VAL A 116 11.03 -2.90 12.46
C VAL A 116 10.04 -2.92 11.29
N VAL A 117 8.75 -2.96 11.60
CA VAL A 117 7.66 -2.98 10.60
C VAL A 117 6.83 -1.71 10.65
N PHE A 118 6.36 -1.29 9.47
CA PHE A 118 5.52 -0.12 9.28
C PHE A 118 4.14 -0.49 8.75
N ASP A 119 3.14 0.28 9.18
CA ASP A 119 1.75 0.11 8.75
C ASP A 119 1.58 0.40 7.26
N ALA A 120 0.57 -0.22 6.66
CA ALA A 120 0.27 -0.08 5.25
C ALA A 120 -0.09 1.37 4.86
N ARG A 121 0.44 1.82 3.72
CA ARG A 121 0.26 3.18 3.19
C ARG A 121 -0.12 3.17 1.71
N GLY A 122 -1.11 2.37 1.36
CA GLY A 122 -1.53 2.18 -0.01
C GLY A 122 -1.99 0.77 -0.29
N ASN A 123 -2.27 0.48 -1.55
CA ASN A 123 -2.66 -0.84 -2.03
C ASN A 123 -1.97 -1.17 -3.35
N PHE A 124 -1.57 -2.43 -3.48
CA PHE A 124 -1.10 -3.04 -4.70
C PHE A 124 -2.16 -4.02 -5.20
N ALA A 125 -2.51 -3.93 -6.48
CA ALA A 125 -3.51 -4.77 -7.10
C ALA A 125 -2.95 -5.38 -8.39
N GLU A 126 -2.97 -6.71 -8.47
CA GLU A 126 -2.66 -7.42 -9.71
C GLU A 126 -3.84 -7.36 -10.68
N PRO A 127 -3.59 -7.34 -12.00
CA PRO A 127 -4.67 -7.49 -12.97
C PRO A 127 -5.21 -8.92 -12.92
N HIS A 128 -6.45 -9.09 -13.39
CA HIS A 128 -7.15 -10.38 -13.40
C HIS A 128 -7.29 -11.06 -12.04
N SER A 129 -6.97 -10.35 -10.95
CA SER A 129 -7.13 -10.78 -9.57
C SER A 129 -8.16 -9.93 -8.84
N ILE A 130 -8.80 -10.51 -7.84
CA ILE A 130 -9.62 -9.79 -6.86
C ILE A 130 -8.75 -9.41 -5.63
N GLU A 131 -7.61 -10.10 -5.44
CA GLU A 131 -6.70 -9.87 -4.31
C GLU A 131 -6.08 -8.46 -4.41
N ARG A 132 -6.21 -7.69 -3.32
CA ARG A 132 -5.48 -6.45 -3.11
C ARG A 132 -4.54 -6.65 -1.94
N ILE A 133 -3.30 -6.24 -2.09
CA ILE A 133 -2.27 -6.32 -1.07
C ILE A 133 -2.05 -4.93 -0.49
N PRO A 134 -2.38 -4.68 0.79
CA PRO A 134 -2.01 -3.44 1.44
C PRO A 134 -0.49 -3.26 1.43
N VAL A 135 0.00 -2.05 1.13
CA VAL A 135 1.45 -1.80 0.99
C VAL A 135 2.05 -1.45 2.35
N GLY A 136 2.16 -2.46 3.22
CA GLY A 136 2.85 -2.42 4.51
C GLY A 136 3.95 -3.47 4.59
N THR A 137 4.90 -3.31 5.53
CA THR A 137 6.12 -4.16 5.57
C THR A 137 5.79 -5.65 5.64
N LEU A 138 4.86 -6.05 6.52
CA LEU A 138 4.50 -7.45 6.68
C LEU A 138 3.74 -8.00 5.46
N GLN A 139 2.81 -7.22 4.92
CA GLN A 139 1.98 -7.63 3.78
C GLN A 139 2.81 -7.78 2.50
N VAL A 140 3.75 -6.87 2.26
CA VAL A 140 4.69 -6.96 1.14
C VAL A 140 5.58 -8.19 1.29
N ARG A 141 6.18 -8.43 2.47
CA ARG A 141 7.00 -9.62 2.72
C ARG A 141 6.22 -10.93 2.52
N ASP A 142 4.99 -11.01 3.03
CA ASP A 142 4.12 -12.18 2.82
C ASP A 142 3.82 -12.39 1.33
N TYR A 143 3.46 -11.33 0.62
CA TYR A 143 3.17 -11.38 -0.81
C TYR A 143 4.37 -11.87 -1.62
N LEU A 144 5.56 -11.28 -1.40
CA LEU A 144 6.81 -11.69 -2.05
C LEU A 144 7.17 -13.15 -1.71
N GLN A 145 7.01 -13.57 -0.45
CA GLN A 145 7.22 -14.96 -0.04
C GLN A 145 6.28 -15.92 -0.77
N ARG A 146 4.99 -15.56 -0.90
CA ARG A 146 4.00 -16.38 -1.61
C ARG A 146 4.31 -16.48 -3.10
N ILE A 147 4.75 -15.40 -3.75
CA ILE A 147 5.22 -15.45 -5.15
C ILE A 147 6.44 -16.36 -5.28
N ASN A 148 7.43 -16.21 -4.39
CA ASN A 148 8.67 -16.99 -4.43
C ASN A 148 8.44 -18.49 -4.23
N ARG A 149 7.41 -18.86 -3.46
CA ARG A 149 7.01 -20.25 -3.24
C ARG A 149 6.02 -20.76 -4.28
N HIS A 150 5.45 -19.89 -5.11
CA HIS A 150 4.43 -20.26 -6.09
C HIS A 150 5.02 -21.22 -7.13
N LYS A 151 4.40 -22.40 -7.24
CA LYS A 151 4.72 -23.38 -8.26
C LYS A 151 3.42 -23.88 -8.84
N VAL A 152 3.34 -23.90 -10.16
CA VAL A 152 2.25 -24.56 -10.87
C VAL A 152 2.42 -26.07 -10.64
N LYS A 153 1.58 -26.63 -9.76
CA LYS A 153 1.56 -28.08 -9.51
C LYS A 153 1.13 -28.77 -10.79
N LYS A 154 1.77 -29.88 -11.17
CA LYS A 154 1.25 -30.74 -12.24
C LYS A 154 -0.23 -31.05 -11.98
N PRO A 155 -1.06 -31.21 -13.03
CA PRO A 155 -2.50 -31.38 -12.88
C PRO A 155 -2.80 -32.59 -12.00
N ASP A 156 -3.00 -32.29 -10.72
CA ASP A 156 -3.74 -33.09 -9.76
C ASP A 156 -5.14 -32.49 -9.87
N PHE A 157 -6.04 -33.28 -10.42
CA PHE A 157 -7.32 -32.85 -10.97
C PHE A 157 -8.07 -31.86 -10.04
N SER A 158 -8.36 -30.65 -10.55
CA SER A 158 -9.17 -29.65 -9.84
C SER A 158 -10.37 -29.30 -10.70
N ILE A 159 -11.57 -29.59 -10.19
CA ILE A 159 -12.85 -29.31 -10.87
C ILE A 159 -13.13 -27.80 -10.91
N VAL A 160 -12.47 -27.00 -10.06
CA VAL A 160 -12.78 -25.58 -9.82
C VAL A 160 -11.79 -24.62 -10.51
N GLU A 161 -10.75 -25.12 -11.19
CA GLU A 161 -9.68 -24.28 -11.75
C GLU A 161 -10.10 -23.59 -13.06
N THR A 162 -10.84 -22.48 -13.02
CA THR A 162 -11.33 -21.77 -14.23
C THR A 162 -10.27 -20.95 -14.99
N SER A 163 -9.04 -20.88 -14.50
CA SER A 163 -7.96 -20.10 -15.11
C SER A 163 -6.59 -20.67 -14.77
N TYR A 164 -5.58 -20.36 -15.58
CA TYR A 164 -4.21 -20.80 -15.30
C TYR A 164 -3.67 -20.20 -14.00
N PRO A 165 -3.07 -21.00 -13.08
CA PRO A 165 -2.71 -20.55 -11.75
C PRO A 165 -1.44 -19.69 -11.78
N THR A 166 -1.61 -18.40 -12.06
CA THR A 166 -0.54 -17.39 -12.05
C THR A 166 -0.51 -16.62 -10.72
N ARG A 167 0.67 -16.10 -10.35
CA ARG A 167 0.87 -15.27 -9.14
C ARG A 167 2.10 -14.39 -9.33
N GLY A 168 2.01 -13.12 -8.96
CA GLY A 168 3.04 -12.15 -9.30
C GLY A 168 3.09 -11.85 -10.80
N PRO A 169 4.18 -11.24 -11.28
CA PRO A 169 4.31 -10.84 -12.69
C PRO A 169 4.23 -12.02 -13.67
N LYS A 170 4.76 -13.18 -13.25
CA LYS A 170 4.93 -14.36 -14.10
C LYS A 170 3.62 -14.76 -14.80
N ASN A 171 3.61 -14.58 -16.12
CA ASN A 171 2.48 -14.93 -17.00
C ASN A 171 1.17 -14.17 -16.67
N ARG A 172 1.24 -13.02 -15.99
CA ARG A 172 0.06 -12.25 -15.55
C ARG A 172 0.11 -10.77 -15.91
N TYR A 173 1.25 -10.11 -15.72
CA TYR A 173 1.41 -8.68 -15.99
C TYR A 173 2.84 -8.32 -16.36
N GLY A 174 2.97 -7.34 -17.25
CA GLY A 174 4.24 -6.96 -17.86
C GLY A 174 4.86 -5.70 -17.28
N ALA A 175 4.10 -4.93 -16.50
CA ALA A 175 4.60 -3.71 -15.86
C ALA A 175 3.79 -3.34 -14.61
N ILE A 176 4.34 -2.40 -13.83
CA ILE A 176 3.70 -1.84 -12.65
C ILE A 176 3.42 -0.35 -12.89
N LEU A 177 2.20 0.10 -12.63
CA LEU A 177 1.83 1.51 -12.61
C LEU A 177 1.69 1.98 -11.16
N TYR A 178 2.55 2.89 -10.73
CA TYR A 178 2.44 3.61 -9.47
C TYR A 178 1.66 4.90 -9.65
N ILE A 179 0.71 5.18 -8.76
CA ILE A 179 -0.11 6.39 -8.78
C ILE A 179 -0.10 7.05 -7.40
N GLU A 180 0.25 8.33 -7.38
CA GLU A 180 0.23 9.18 -6.18
C GLU A 180 -1.21 9.63 -5.80
N LYS A 181 -2.12 8.70 -5.55
CA LYS A 181 -3.42 8.94 -4.88
C LYS A 181 -4.21 7.65 -4.85
N GLU A 182 -4.87 7.36 -3.74
CA GLU A 182 -5.87 6.28 -3.72
C GLU A 182 -7.18 6.65 -4.42
N GLY A 183 -7.41 7.95 -4.70
CA GLY A 183 -8.68 8.45 -5.26
C GLY A 183 -9.00 7.95 -6.67
N PHE A 184 -7.99 7.54 -7.45
CA PHE A 184 -8.17 7.09 -8.83
C PHE A 184 -8.58 5.62 -8.97
N ASP A 185 -8.48 4.82 -7.90
CA ASP A 185 -8.74 3.37 -7.98
C ASP A 185 -10.15 3.01 -8.51
N PRO A 186 -11.25 3.68 -8.11
CA PRO A 186 -12.56 3.40 -8.69
C PRO A 186 -12.62 3.67 -10.20
N LEU A 187 -12.02 4.78 -10.66
CA LEU A 187 -12.00 5.18 -12.06
C LEU A 187 -11.22 4.17 -12.91
N LEU A 188 -10.01 3.81 -12.49
CA LEU A 188 -9.13 2.86 -13.19
C LEU A 188 -9.76 1.46 -13.28
N ARG A 189 -10.54 1.08 -12.27
CA ARG A 189 -11.31 -0.17 -12.26
C ARG A 189 -12.48 -0.15 -13.21
N ALA A 190 -13.25 0.94 -13.23
CA ALA A 190 -14.35 1.12 -14.17
C ALA A 190 -13.84 1.06 -15.62
N ALA A 191 -12.70 1.72 -15.90
CA ALA A 191 -12.02 1.67 -17.19
C ALA A 191 -11.33 0.31 -17.48
N LYS A 192 -11.26 -0.60 -16.49
CA LYS A 192 -10.56 -1.89 -16.56
C LYS A 192 -9.10 -1.76 -17.00
N LEU A 193 -8.44 -0.63 -16.69
CA LEU A 193 -7.11 -0.29 -17.21
C LEU A 193 -6.09 -1.41 -16.95
N ALA A 194 -6.00 -1.87 -15.69
CA ALA A 194 -5.13 -2.97 -15.28
C ALA A 194 -5.32 -4.24 -16.14
N ARG A 195 -6.57 -4.58 -16.46
CA ARG A 195 -6.91 -5.81 -17.22
C ARG A 195 -6.72 -5.66 -18.72
N ARG A 196 -6.83 -4.43 -19.26
CA ARG A 196 -6.63 -4.18 -20.69
C ARG A 196 -5.15 -4.24 -21.06
N TRP A 197 -4.30 -3.69 -20.19
CA TRP A 197 -2.86 -3.53 -20.42
C TRP A 197 -1.98 -4.53 -19.66
N ASP A 198 -2.58 -5.48 -18.93
CA ASP A 198 -1.88 -6.42 -18.05
C ASP A 198 -0.84 -5.71 -17.16
N LEU A 199 -1.36 -4.78 -16.36
CA LEU A 199 -0.60 -3.93 -15.43
C LEU A 199 -1.00 -4.22 -13.99
N ALA A 200 -0.02 -4.33 -13.11
CA ALA A 200 -0.29 -4.20 -11.68
C ALA A 200 -0.34 -2.73 -11.29
N ILE A 201 -1.30 -2.34 -10.47
CA ILE A 201 -1.45 -0.95 -10.02
C ILE A 201 -1.10 -0.84 -8.56
N MET A 202 -0.14 0.03 -8.24
CA MET A 202 0.19 0.43 -6.89
C MET A 202 -0.31 1.85 -6.65
N SER A 203 -1.12 2.06 -5.61
CA SER A 203 -1.49 3.40 -5.17
C SER A 203 -1.06 3.61 -3.73
N ASN A 204 -0.50 4.77 -3.43
CA ASN A 204 -0.11 5.17 -2.09
C ASN A 204 -0.67 6.56 -1.75
N LYS A 205 -0.73 6.87 -0.45
CA LYS A 205 -0.99 8.24 0.02
C LYS A 205 0.31 8.95 0.37
N GLY A 206 0.68 9.94 -0.43
CA GLY A 206 1.91 10.73 -0.29
C GLY A 206 3.17 9.99 -0.77
N MET A 207 4.32 10.36 -0.20
CA MET A 207 5.64 9.80 -0.56
C MET A 207 5.67 8.26 -0.48
N SER A 208 6.49 7.65 -1.35
CA SER A 208 6.67 6.20 -1.35
C SER A 208 7.22 5.69 -0.01
N VAL A 209 6.62 4.62 0.51
CA VAL A 209 7.08 3.98 1.74
C VAL A 209 8.14 2.93 1.45
N THR A 210 8.95 2.56 2.45
CA THR A 210 9.99 1.53 2.30
C THR A 210 9.42 0.21 1.79
N ALA A 211 8.21 -0.17 2.20
CA ALA A 211 7.53 -1.37 1.71
C ALA A 211 7.20 -1.30 0.20
N SER A 212 6.86 -0.13 -0.33
CA SER A 212 6.68 0.06 -1.78
C SER A 212 7.98 -0.13 -2.52
N ARG A 213 9.08 0.39 -1.96
CA ARG A 213 10.41 0.28 -2.57
C ARG A 213 10.92 -1.16 -2.55
N GLU A 214 10.69 -1.88 -1.45
CA GLU A 214 10.96 -3.33 -1.34
C GLU A 214 10.17 -4.15 -2.36
N LEU A 215 8.88 -3.85 -2.51
CA LEU A 215 8.04 -4.52 -3.50
C LEU A 215 8.55 -4.31 -4.93
N ILE A 216 8.88 -3.06 -5.29
CA ILE A 216 9.39 -2.72 -6.62
C ILE A 216 10.79 -3.30 -6.86
N ASP A 217 11.70 -3.19 -5.88
CA ASP A 217 13.06 -3.71 -6.01
C ASP A 217 13.02 -5.22 -6.29
N ASP A 218 12.22 -6.00 -5.56
CA ASP A 218 12.11 -7.44 -5.81
C ASP A 218 11.43 -7.73 -7.15
N LEU A 219 10.24 -7.15 -7.42
CA LEU A 219 9.46 -7.49 -8.60
C LEU A 219 10.12 -7.02 -9.90
N CYS A 220 10.51 -5.74 -9.99
CA CYS A 220 11.09 -5.18 -11.20
C CYS A 220 12.45 -5.79 -11.51
N THR A 221 13.30 -6.01 -10.49
CA THR A 221 14.62 -6.60 -10.71
C THR A 221 14.52 -8.08 -11.10
N LYS A 222 13.67 -8.85 -10.41
CA LYS A 222 13.60 -10.30 -10.61
C LYS A 222 12.89 -10.70 -11.90
N TYR A 223 11.88 -9.93 -12.30
CA TYR A 223 11.03 -10.24 -13.45
C TYR A 223 11.30 -9.36 -14.66
N ASP A 224 12.22 -8.41 -14.55
CA ASP A 224 12.60 -7.47 -15.62
C ASP A 224 11.38 -6.73 -16.20
N ILE A 225 10.58 -6.15 -15.30
CA ILE A 225 9.38 -5.38 -15.65
C ILE A 225 9.55 -3.91 -15.28
N PRO A 226 9.11 -2.95 -16.12
CA PRO A 226 9.22 -1.54 -15.82
C PRO A 226 8.24 -1.08 -14.75
N LEU A 227 8.65 -0.06 -14.01
CA LEU A 227 7.81 0.73 -13.13
C LEU A 227 7.46 2.05 -13.85
N PHE A 228 6.19 2.25 -14.14
CA PHE A 228 5.65 3.53 -14.57
C PHE A 228 5.17 4.33 -13.35
N VAL A 229 5.56 5.60 -13.26
CA VAL A 229 5.18 6.48 -12.14
C VAL A 229 4.30 7.60 -12.68
N LEU A 230 3.05 7.65 -12.23
CA LEU A 230 2.10 8.72 -12.53
C LEU A 230 1.93 9.61 -11.30
N HIS A 231 2.22 10.90 -11.45
CA HIS A 231 2.18 11.89 -10.38
C HIS A 231 1.63 13.24 -10.84
N ASP A 232 1.27 14.08 -9.87
CA ASP A 232 0.85 15.48 -10.08
C ASP A 232 2.04 16.32 -10.58
N PHE A 233 1.79 17.40 -11.33
CA PHE A 233 2.85 18.35 -11.69
C PHE A 233 3.18 19.26 -10.50
N ASP A 234 3.95 18.71 -9.56
CA ASP A 234 4.42 19.40 -8.36
C ASP A 234 5.79 18.87 -7.89
N LYS A 235 6.43 19.57 -6.96
CA LYS A 235 7.72 19.15 -6.36
C LYS A 235 7.69 17.75 -5.74
N ALA A 236 6.55 17.34 -5.16
CA ALA A 236 6.44 16.04 -4.50
C ALA A 236 6.42 14.89 -5.51
N GLY A 237 5.69 15.06 -6.62
CA GLY A 237 5.64 14.10 -7.73
C GLY A 237 7.02 13.80 -8.30
N PHE A 238 7.79 14.84 -8.64
CA PHE A 238 9.19 14.68 -9.07
C PHE A 238 10.04 13.97 -8.01
N SER A 239 9.88 14.31 -6.73
CA SER A 239 10.60 13.66 -5.63
C SER A 239 10.25 12.17 -5.48
N ILE A 240 9.03 11.76 -5.82
CA ILE A 240 8.61 10.35 -5.80
C ILE A 240 9.36 9.55 -6.86
N VAL A 241 9.46 10.07 -8.08
CA VAL A 241 10.23 9.43 -9.17
C VAL A 241 11.68 9.22 -8.73
N GLY A 242 12.34 10.26 -8.22
CA GLY A 242 13.71 10.17 -7.73
C GLY A 242 13.88 9.18 -6.57
N THR A 243 12.87 9.05 -5.71
CA THR A 243 12.90 8.08 -4.60
C THR A 243 12.88 6.63 -5.09
N PHE A 244 12.21 6.35 -6.21
CA PHE A 244 12.23 5.02 -6.84
C PHE A 244 13.53 4.73 -7.60
N GLN A 245 14.24 5.77 -8.05
CA GLN A 245 15.49 5.62 -8.81
C GLN A 245 16.73 5.54 -7.92
N ARG A 246 16.71 6.10 -6.71
CA ARG A 246 17.92 6.28 -5.88
C ARG A 246 17.79 5.69 -4.49
N SER A 247 18.85 5.01 -4.04
CA SER A 247 19.01 4.58 -2.66
C SER A 247 19.13 5.79 -1.73
N ASN A 248 18.64 5.64 -0.51
CA ASN A 248 18.84 6.63 0.56
C ASN A 248 18.96 5.93 1.90
N ARG A 249 19.16 6.71 2.96
CA ARG A 249 19.27 6.21 4.33
C ARG A 249 18.18 5.25 4.80
N ARG A 250 16.97 5.32 4.21
CA ARG A 250 15.85 4.47 4.60
C ARG A 250 15.76 3.16 3.82
N TYR A 251 16.33 3.11 2.63
CA TYR A 251 16.25 1.94 1.76
C TYR A 251 17.36 1.99 0.72
N THR A 252 18.07 0.88 0.61
CA THR A 252 19.11 0.64 -0.39
C THR A 252 18.60 -0.38 -1.38
N TYR A 253 18.48 0.01 -2.64
CA TYR A 253 18.12 -0.90 -3.73
C TYR A 253 19.21 -1.93 -3.95
N THR A 254 18.79 -3.17 -4.18
CA THR A 254 19.68 -4.29 -4.50
C THR A 254 19.79 -4.51 -6.00
N GLY A 255 18.75 -4.15 -6.76
CA GLY A 255 18.75 -4.18 -8.21
C GLY A 255 18.55 -2.82 -8.86
N THR A 256 18.49 -2.84 -10.19
CA THR A 256 18.20 -1.67 -11.02
C THR A 256 16.86 -1.88 -11.71
N ALA A 257 15.81 -1.26 -11.17
CA ALA A 257 14.50 -1.23 -11.82
C ALA A 257 14.46 -0.14 -12.91
N GLN A 258 13.83 -0.43 -14.04
CA GLN A 258 13.53 0.58 -15.06
C GLN A 258 12.36 1.45 -14.58
N VAL A 259 12.67 2.63 -14.04
CA VAL A 259 11.67 3.60 -13.59
C VAL A 259 11.42 4.62 -14.69
N ILE A 260 10.19 4.64 -15.20
CA ILE A 260 9.72 5.51 -16.27
C ILE A 260 8.73 6.51 -15.69
N ASP A 261 9.00 7.79 -15.92
CA ASP A 261 8.12 8.88 -15.50
C ASP A 261 6.98 9.06 -16.52
N LEU A 262 5.75 8.80 -16.10
CA LEU A 262 4.52 9.09 -16.85
C LEU A 262 3.73 10.26 -16.21
N GLY A 263 4.33 10.95 -15.24
CA GLY A 263 3.74 12.10 -14.59
C GLY A 263 3.46 13.24 -15.55
N LEU A 264 2.69 14.21 -15.07
CA LEU A 264 2.43 15.43 -15.82
C LEU A 264 3.74 16.20 -16.02
N ARG A 265 4.01 16.60 -17.26
CA ARG A 265 5.11 17.49 -17.65
C ARG A 265 4.55 18.83 -18.12
N LEU A 266 5.41 19.82 -18.36
CA LEU A 266 4.98 21.16 -18.77
C LEU A 266 4.06 21.15 -20.00
N ASP A 267 4.38 20.32 -21.00
CA ASP A 267 3.60 20.19 -22.23
C ASP A 267 2.20 19.57 -22.00
N ASP A 268 2.04 18.79 -20.94
CA ASP A 268 0.79 18.09 -20.63
C ASP A 268 -0.19 18.99 -19.84
N VAL A 269 0.28 20.13 -19.29
CA VAL A 269 -0.51 20.95 -18.36
C VAL A 269 -0.97 22.30 -18.90
N ALA A 270 -0.63 22.65 -20.15
CA ALA A 270 -0.89 23.97 -20.73
C ALA A 270 -2.37 24.40 -20.66
N ASP A 271 -3.30 23.45 -20.82
CA ASP A 271 -4.74 23.69 -20.83
C ASP A 271 -5.43 23.29 -19.50
N LEU A 272 -4.67 22.90 -18.48
CA LEU A 272 -5.20 22.45 -17.21
C LEU A 272 -5.21 23.57 -16.16
N PRO A 273 -6.24 23.61 -15.29
CA PRO A 273 -6.24 24.49 -14.14
C PRO A 273 -5.01 24.30 -13.24
N SER A 274 -4.30 25.39 -12.95
CA SER A 274 -3.18 25.43 -12.01
C SER A 274 -3.55 26.12 -10.69
N GLU A 275 -2.83 25.77 -9.63
CA GLU A 275 -2.99 26.32 -8.30
C GLU A 275 -1.67 26.94 -7.81
N PRO A 276 -1.70 28.09 -7.08
CA PRO A 276 -0.49 28.67 -6.52
C PRO A 276 0.07 27.83 -5.36
N VAL A 277 1.39 27.71 -5.27
CA VAL A 277 2.09 26.95 -4.21
C VAL A 277 2.96 27.86 -3.35
N TYR A 278 3.08 27.51 -2.07
CA TYR A 278 3.96 28.20 -1.12
C TYR A 278 4.87 27.21 -0.41
N TYR A 279 6.16 27.29 -0.68
CA TYR A 279 7.18 26.48 0.00
C TYR A 279 7.66 27.16 1.29
N ARG A 280 7.95 26.35 2.31
CA ARG A 280 8.58 26.84 3.55
C ARG A 280 10.09 26.96 3.39
N GLU A 281 10.64 26.15 2.50
CA GLU A 281 12.05 26.13 2.11
C GLU A 281 12.42 27.37 1.29
N ARG A 282 13.73 27.62 1.16
CA ARG A 282 14.21 28.67 0.28
C ARG A 282 14.03 28.24 -1.19
N PRO A 283 13.73 29.15 -2.12
CA PRO A 283 13.57 28.83 -3.55
C PRO A 283 14.71 27.98 -4.11
N ALA A 284 15.97 28.39 -3.86
CA ALA A 284 17.15 27.62 -4.30
C ALA A 284 17.20 26.15 -3.83
N ALA A 285 16.60 25.82 -2.68
CA ALA A 285 16.52 24.44 -2.21
C ALA A 285 15.41 23.63 -2.92
N VAL A 286 14.34 24.31 -3.33
CA VAL A 286 13.27 23.73 -4.15
C VAL A 286 13.78 23.48 -5.57
N GLU A 287 14.43 24.48 -6.17
CA GLU A 287 15.09 24.38 -7.49
C GLU A 287 16.07 23.22 -7.52
N ALA A 288 16.99 23.13 -6.55
CA ALA A 288 17.96 22.04 -6.49
C ALA A 288 17.30 20.66 -6.40
N ASN A 289 16.20 20.53 -5.67
CA ASN A 289 15.47 19.27 -5.54
C ASN A 289 14.75 18.90 -6.85
N LEU A 290 14.13 19.86 -7.53
CA LEU A 290 13.48 19.62 -8.82
C LEU A 290 14.51 19.23 -9.89
N HIS A 291 15.63 19.95 -9.94
CA HIS A 291 16.78 19.64 -10.80
C HIS A 291 17.30 18.23 -10.58
N GLU A 292 17.53 17.83 -9.32
CA GLU A 292 17.99 16.48 -8.97
C GLU A 292 17.02 15.37 -9.40
N ASN A 293 15.75 15.72 -9.58
CA ASN A 293 14.68 14.81 -9.97
C ASN A 293 14.29 14.92 -11.46
N GLY A 294 15.06 15.63 -12.27
CA GLY A 294 14.90 15.64 -13.72
C GLY A 294 13.85 16.62 -14.26
N ALA A 295 13.53 17.67 -13.50
CA ALA A 295 12.77 18.80 -14.02
C ALA A 295 13.65 19.68 -14.92
N THR A 296 13.08 20.25 -15.98
CA THR A 296 13.73 21.26 -16.83
C THR A 296 13.70 22.64 -16.16
N GLU A 297 14.48 23.60 -16.66
CA GLU A 297 14.47 24.98 -16.12
C GLU A 297 13.08 25.63 -16.24
N GLU A 298 12.38 25.40 -17.36
CA GLU A 298 11.03 25.93 -17.58
C GLU A 298 10.01 25.29 -16.62
N GLU A 299 10.12 23.98 -16.38
CA GLU A 299 9.31 23.28 -15.38
C GLU A 299 9.58 23.84 -13.97
N ILE A 300 10.83 24.15 -13.65
CA ILE A 300 11.22 24.68 -12.34
C ILE A 300 10.67 26.09 -12.12
N GLU A 301 10.79 26.97 -13.11
CA GLU A 301 10.23 28.32 -13.05
C GLU A 301 8.72 28.26 -12.76
N PHE A 302 8.00 27.38 -13.46
CA PHE A 302 6.57 27.16 -13.20
C PHE A 302 6.32 26.61 -11.78
N LEU A 303 7.03 25.56 -11.39
CA LEU A 303 6.79 24.80 -10.15
C LEU A 303 7.18 25.55 -8.87
N LEU A 304 7.93 26.64 -8.99
CA LEU A 304 8.22 27.56 -7.89
C LEU A 304 7.00 28.35 -7.44
N GLU A 305 6.06 28.60 -8.35
CA GLU A 305 4.89 29.43 -8.10
C GLU A 305 3.56 28.68 -8.23
N HIS A 306 3.50 27.65 -9.07
CA HIS A 306 2.28 26.91 -9.39
C HIS A 306 2.45 25.38 -9.29
N ARG A 307 1.33 24.67 -9.20
CA ARG A 307 1.21 23.21 -9.28
C ARG A 307 -0.02 22.82 -10.10
N VAL A 308 -0.02 21.65 -10.70
CA VAL A 308 -1.21 21.09 -11.40
C VAL A 308 -1.47 19.67 -10.89
N GLU A 309 -2.68 19.41 -10.40
CA GLU A 309 -3.06 18.07 -9.95
C GLU A 309 -3.55 17.20 -11.12
N LEU A 310 -3.36 15.88 -11.04
CA LEU A 310 -3.99 14.91 -11.93
C LEU A 310 -5.53 15.01 -11.91
N ASN A 311 -6.10 15.47 -10.80
CA ASN A 311 -7.54 15.74 -10.67
C ASN A 311 -8.03 16.90 -11.57
N ALA A 312 -7.13 17.68 -12.17
CA ALA A 312 -7.48 18.73 -13.12
C ALA A 312 -8.06 18.16 -14.43
N PHE A 313 -7.78 16.89 -14.76
CA PHE A 313 -8.34 16.21 -15.91
C PHE A 313 -9.81 15.85 -15.74
N ALA A 314 -10.55 15.86 -16.85
CA ALA A 314 -11.77 15.06 -16.94
C ALA A 314 -11.43 13.56 -16.85
N SER A 315 -12.36 12.75 -16.36
CA SER A 315 -12.08 11.34 -16.07
C SER A 315 -11.75 10.50 -17.31
N ASP A 316 -12.38 10.79 -18.44
CA ASP A 316 -12.10 10.20 -19.75
C ASP A 316 -10.76 10.66 -20.32
N ASP A 317 -10.46 11.96 -20.23
CA ASP A 317 -9.18 12.53 -20.66
C ASP A 317 -7.99 11.93 -19.89
N LEU A 318 -8.14 11.72 -18.57
CA LEU A 318 -7.10 11.08 -17.77
C LEU A 318 -6.84 9.64 -18.22
N ILE A 319 -7.88 8.88 -18.53
CA ILE A 319 -7.71 7.50 -19.03
C ILE A 319 -7.02 7.53 -20.39
N ALA A 320 -7.48 8.37 -21.32
CA ALA A 320 -6.86 8.51 -22.63
C ALA A 320 -5.39 8.95 -22.55
N PHE A 321 -5.06 9.85 -21.61
CA PHE A 321 -3.70 10.28 -21.33
C PHE A 321 -2.82 9.11 -20.89
N ILE A 322 -3.27 8.31 -19.92
CA ILE A 322 -2.52 7.16 -19.43
C ILE A 322 -2.32 6.13 -20.56
N GLU A 323 -3.36 5.83 -21.33
CA GLU A 323 -3.27 4.87 -22.44
C GLU A 323 -2.28 5.32 -23.51
N ARG A 324 -2.34 6.58 -23.94
CA ARG A 324 -1.39 7.15 -24.90
C ARG A 324 0.06 6.99 -24.41
N LYS A 325 0.33 7.34 -23.15
CA LYS A 325 1.67 7.21 -22.57
C LYS A 325 2.11 5.74 -22.47
N LEU A 326 1.21 4.81 -22.17
CA LEU A 326 1.52 3.37 -22.17
C LEU A 326 1.84 2.85 -23.58
N GLU A 327 1.11 3.30 -24.60
CA GLU A 327 1.37 2.99 -26.01
C GLU A 327 2.72 3.51 -26.48
N GLU A 328 3.05 4.76 -26.16
CA GLU A 328 4.34 5.39 -26.47
C GLU A 328 5.54 4.61 -25.90
N HIS A 329 5.33 3.92 -24.77
CA HIS A 329 6.34 3.10 -24.11
C HIS A 329 6.24 1.60 -24.46
N GLY A 330 5.39 1.22 -25.42
CA GLY A 330 5.31 -0.14 -25.94
C GLY A 330 4.77 -1.18 -24.95
N VAL A 331 3.87 -0.78 -24.05
CA VAL A 331 3.25 -1.72 -23.11
C VAL A 331 2.28 -2.62 -23.87
N GLU A 332 2.50 -3.93 -23.83
CA GLU A 332 1.64 -4.93 -24.47
C GLU A 332 1.07 -5.94 -23.47
N LYS A 333 0.06 -6.69 -23.90
CA LYS A 333 -0.50 -7.79 -23.10
C LYS A 333 0.51 -8.92 -22.97
N VAL A 334 0.50 -9.58 -21.81
CA VAL A 334 1.44 -10.66 -21.54
C VAL A 334 1.00 -11.93 -22.26
N ILE A 335 1.87 -12.45 -23.13
CA ILE A 335 1.74 -13.77 -23.74
C ILE A 335 2.80 -14.68 -23.14
N PRO A 336 2.41 -15.75 -22.40
CA PRO A 336 3.36 -16.71 -21.86
C PRO A 336 4.13 -17.49 -22.94
N ASP A 337 5.22 -18.13 -22.53
CA ASP A 337 5.97 -19.03 -23.42
C ASP A 337 5.16 -20.26 -23.89
N GLU A 338 5.60 -20.87 -25.00
CA GLU A 338 4.97 -22.05 -25.62
C GLU A 338 4.77 -23.22 -24.64
N ALA A 339 5.71 -23.44 -23.72
CA ALA A 339 5.62 -24.51 -22.74
C ALA A 339 4.49 -24.27 -21.74
N THR A 340 4.35 -23.03 -21.27
CA THR A 340 3.27 -22.58 -20.40
C THR A 340 1.93 -22.62 -21.13
N LEU A 341 1.86 -22.14 -22.37
CA LEU A 341 0.64 -22.19 -23.19
C LEU A 341 0.18 -23.64 -23.41
N ALA A 342 1.10 -24.55 -23.71
CA ALA A 342 0.79 -25.97 -23.87
C ALA A 342 0.32 -26.61 -22.56
N ASP A 343 0.90 -26.27 -21.41
CA ASP A 343 0.42 -26.73 -20.10
C ASP A 343 -0.98 -26.17 -19.80
N ALA A 344 -1.20 -24.88 -20.02
CA ALA A 344 -2.47 -24.21 -19.82
C ALA A 344 -3.57 -24.84 -20.68
N TYR A 345 -3.31 -25.02 -21.98
CA TYR A 345 -4.25 -25.67 -22.89
C TYR A 345 -4.63 -27.08 -22.42
N ARG A 346 -3.65 -27.90 -22.02
CA ARG A 346 -3.91 -29.26 -21.52
C ARG A 346 -4.75 -29.27 -20.24
N ARG A 347 -4.55 -28.31 -19.32
CA ARG A 347 -5.39 -28.15 -18.13
C ARG A 347 -6.82 -27.81 -18.50
N MET A 348 -7.00 -26.75 -19.28
CA MET A 348 -8.33 -26.25 -19.66
C MET A 348 -9.10 -27.28 -20.48
N ARG A 349 -8.43 -28.04 -21.37
CA ARG A 349 -9.09 -29.12 -22.12
C ARG A 349 -9.56 -30.26 -21.21
N ARG A 350 -8.78 -30.65 -20.21
CA ARG A 350 -9.20 -31.66 -19.22
C ARG A 350 -10.38 -31.19 -18.40
N GLN A 351 -10.37 -29.92 -18.00
CA GLN A 351 -11.48 -29.33 -17.27
C GLN A 351 -12.74 -29.28 -18.12
N ALA A 352 -12.66 -28.90 -19.41
CA ALA A 352 -13.81 -28.88 -20.30
C ALA A 352 -14.51 -30.25 -20.41
N VAL A 353 -13.73 -31.34 -20.53
CA VAL A 353 -14.28 -32.71 -20.58
C VAL A 353 -15.01 -33.09 -19.28
N VAL A 354 -14.53 -32.59 -18.14
CA VAL A 354 -15.16 -32.87 -16.85
C VAL A 354 -16.38 -32.00 -16.63
N GLN A 355 -16.30 -30.74 -17.02
CA GLN A 355 -17.41 -29.81 -16.94
C GLN A 355 -18.58 -30.29 -17.80
N GLU A 356 -18.32 -30.83 -18.99
CA GLU A 356 -19.32 -31.50 -19.84
C GLU A 356 -20.04 -32.63 -19.09
N LYS A 357 -19.30 -33.52 -18.41
CA LYS A 357 -19.90 -34.58 -17.59
C LYS A 357 -20.68 -34.07 -16.38
N ILE A 358 -20.20 -33.01 -15.74
CA ILE A 358 -20.92 -32.38 -14.62
C ILE A 358 -22.21 -31.76 -15.13
N GLU A 359 -22.19 -31.10 -16.29
CA GLU A 359 -23.39 -30.53 -16.92
C GLU A 359 -24.39 -31.61 -17.34
N GLU A 360 -23.92 -32.76 -17.82
CA GLU A 360 -24.79 -33.94 -18.08
C GLU A 360 -25.49 -34.39 -16.78
N VAL A 361 -24.74 -34.60 -15.70
CA VAL A 361 -25.32 -35.00 -14.39
C VAL A 361 -26.25 -33.93 -13.85
N LEU A 362 -25.91 -32.64 -13.98
CA LEU A 362 -26.78 -31.56 -13.53
C LEU A 362 -28.08 -31.48 -14.36
N ALA A 363 -28.03 -31.75 -15.66
CA ALA A 363 -29.22 -31.79 -16.50
C ALA A 363 -30.14 -32.96 -16.11
N GLU A 364 -29.59 -34.13 -15.79
CA GLU A 364 -30.35 -35.26 -15.24
C GLU A 364 -31.00 -34.88 -13.90
N LEU A 365 -30.25 -34.22 -13.01
CA LEU A 365 -30.78 -33.77 -11.72
C LEU A 365 -31.83 -32.65 -11.83
N ASP A 366 -31.71 -31.74 -12.80
CA ASP A 366 -32.68 -30.65 -13.03
C ASP A 366 -34.02 -31.21 -13.55
N ASP A 367 -34.01 -32.29 -14.34
CA ASP A 367 -35.21 -33.01 -14.76
C ASP A 367 -35.90 -33.72 -13.56
N ASP A 368 -35.12 -34.15 -12.56
CA ASP A 368 -35.58 -34.81 -11.32
C ASP A 368 -35.84 -33.84 -10.14
N GLU A 369 -35.47 -32.55 -10.23
CA GLU A 369 -35.53 -31.58 -9.12
C GLU A 369 -36.99 -31.30 -8.69
N ALA A 370 -37.95 -31.50 -9.61
CA ALA A 370 -39.39 -31.47 -9.30
C ALA A 370 -39.86 -32.67 -8.46
N GLU A 371 -39.07 -33.74 -8.35
CA GLU A 371 -39.37 -34.99 -7.64
C GLU A 371 -38.58 -35.16 -6.33
N LEU A 372 -37.56 -34.34 -6.07
CA LEU A 372 -36.77 -34.37 -4.81
C LEU A 372 -37.64 -33.98 -3.59
N ALA A 373 -38.17 -35.00 -2.92
CA ALA A 373 -39.02 -34.82 -1.75
C ALA A 373 -38.22 -34.27 -0.55
N VAL A 374 -38.51 -33.03 -0.17
CA VAL A 374 -37.96 -32.44 1.06
C VAL A 374 -38.62 -33.09 2.28
N PRO A 375 -37.86 -33.59 3.28
CA PRO A 375 -38.44 -34.19 4.48
C PRO A 375 -39.42 -33.25 5.20
N GLU A 376 -40.67 -33.68 5.42
CA GLU A 376 -41.69 -32.86 6.08
C GLU A 376 -41.30 -32.39 7.48
N ASN A 377 -40.42 -33.16 8.16
CA ASN A 377 -39.93 -32.88 9.50
C ASN A 377 -38.53 -32.21 9.53
N LEU A 378 -38.00 -31.70 8.40
CA LEU A 378 -36.66 -31.11 8.31
C LEU A 378 -36.38 -30.05 9.40
N ARG A 379 -37.38 -29.19 9.68
CA ARG A 379 -37.28 -28.19 10.76
C ARG A 379 -37.09 -28.83 12.14
N ALA A 380 -37.87 -29.86 12.44
CA ALA A 380 -37.78 -30.56 13.72
C ALA A 380 -36.43 -31.27 13.88
N GLN A 381 -35.90 -31.87 12.80
CA GLN A 381 -34.58 -32.48 12.80
C GLN A 381 -33.46 -31.45 13.07
N ILE A 382 -33.53 -30.25 12.47
CA ILE A 382 -32.57 -29.17 12.74
C ILE A 382 -32.68 -28.69 14.20
N GLU A 383 -33.89 -28.52 14.71
CA GLU A 383 -34.15 -28.09 16.09
C GLU A 383 -33.62 -29.12 17.12
N GLU A 384 -33.74 -30.41 16.82
CA GLU A 384 -33.19 -31.50 17.62
C GLU A 384 -31.65 -31.46 17.66
N VAL A 385 -30.98 -31.26 16.53
CA VAL A 385 -29.52 -31.11 16.49
C VAL A 385 -29.07 -29.89 17.29
N PHE A 386 -29.80 -28.78 17.22
CA PHE A 386 -29.50 -27.57 17.99
C PHE A 386 -29.73 -27.73 19.50
N SER A 387 -30.55 -28.67 19.93
CA SER A 387 -30.72 -28.98 21.36
C SER A 387 -29.44 -29.50 22.01
N THR A 388 -28.57 -30.16 21.23
CA THR A 388 -27.31 -30.76 21.69
C THR A 388 -26.04 -30.07 21.15
N LYS A 389 -26.09 -29.45 19.96
CA LYS A 389 -24.93 -28.88 19.25
C LYS A 389 -25.20 -27.47 18.70
N ARG A 390 -25.35 -26.48 19.59
CA ARG A 390 -25.63 -25.06 19.24
C ARG A 390 -24.55 -24.32 18.45
N HIS A 391 -23.35 -24.88 18.31
CA HIS A 391 -22.23 -24.23 17.59
C HIS A 391 -22.23 -24.55 16.08
N VAL A 392 -23.10 -25.46 15.64
CA VAL A 392 -23.22 -25.85 14.22
C VAL A 392 -24.19 -24.90 13.51
N ARG A 393 -23.91 -24.57 12.26
CA ARG A 393 -24.79 -23.74 11.43
C ARG A 393 -25.90 -24.59 10.82
N TRP A 394 -27.08 -24.02 10.60
CA TRP A 394 -28.25 -24.77 10.11
C TRP A 394 -28.03 -25.37 8.72
N ASP A 395 -27.29 -24.70 7.84
CA ASP A 395 -26.94 -25.13 6.49
C ASP A 395 -26.01 -26.36 6.50
N ALA A 396 -25.10 -26.43 7.46
CA ALA A 396 -24.28 -27.62 7.69
C ALA A 396 -25.11 -28.82 8.19
N VAL A 397 -26.16 -28.58 8.98
CA VAL A 397 -27.09 -29.64 9.42
C VAL A 397 -27.95 -30.13 8.26
N VAL A 398 -28.50 -29.23 7.45
CA VAL A 398 -29.24 -29.57 6.22
C VAL A 398 -28.37 -30.38 5.27
N SER A 399 -27.10 -29.99 5.06
CA SER A 399 -26.16 -30.74 4.22
C SER A 399 -25.90 -32.16 4.72
N ALA A 400 -25.87 -32.36 6.05
CA ALA A 400 -25.69 -33.69 6.63
C ALA A 400 -26.94 -34.57 6.47
N ILE A 401 -28.13 -34.00 6.65
CA ILE A 401 -29.42 -34.69 6.46
C ILE A 401 -29.58 -35.10 4.99
N ALA A 402 -29.42 -34.16 4.06
CA ALA A 402 -29.55 -34.43 2.63
C ALA A 402 -28.56 -35.50 2.14
N LYS A 403 -27.36 -35.56 2.73
CA LYS A 403 -26.38 -36.62 2.43
C LYS A 403 -26.82 -38.00 2.95
N GLN A 404 -27.36 -38.06 4.17
CA GLN A 404 -27.90 -39.32 4.71
C GLN A 404 -29.08 -39.84 3.90
N ASP A 405 -29.96 -38.94 3.45
CA ASP A 405 -31.12 -39.30 2.63
C ASP A 405 -30.67 -39.87 1.28
N HIS A 406 -29.63 -39.29 0.65
CA HIS A 406 -29.04 -39.83 -0.58
C HIS A 406 -28.39 -41.20 -0.38
N ASP A 407 -27.56 -41.35 0.66
CA ASP A 407 -26.86 -42.62 0.95
C ASP A 407 -27.84 -43.76 1.27
N ALA A 408 -29.04 -43.47 1.79
CA ALA A 408 -30.07 -44.47 2.11
C ALA A 408 -30.85 -44.96 0.88
N VAL A 409 -30.99 -44.13 -0.16
CA VAL A 409 -31.68 -44.51 -1.41
C VAL A 409 -30.81 -45.47 -2.24
N ASP A 410 -29.49 -45.27 -2.27
CA ASP A 410 -28.55 -46.13 -3.00
C ASP A 410 -28.48 -47.57 -2.43
N GLU A 411 -28.67 -47.76 -1.11
CA GLU A 411 -28.66 -49.09 -0.48
C GLU A 411 -29.90 -49.95 -0.83
N ASP A 412 -31.05 -49.31 -1.04
CA ASP A 412 -32.30 -50.00 -1.41
C ASP A 412 -32.30 -50.40 -2.91
N ASP A 413 -31.70 -49.59 -3.78
CA ASP A 413 -31.57 -49.89 -5.22
C ASP A 413 -30.56 -51.03 -5.51
N GLU A 414 -29.44 -51.11 -4.78
CA GLU A 414 -28.51 -52.24 -4.89
C GLU A 414 -29.10 -53.57 -4.38
N ALA A 415 -29.97 -53.53 -3.35
CA ALA A 415 -30.64 -54.71 -2.83
C ALA A 415 -31.74 -55.25 -3.77
N GLY A 416 -32.40 -54.36 -4.52
CA GLY A 416 -33.42 -54.71 -5.52
C GLY A 416 -32.86 -55.32 -6.81
N ALA A 417 -31.66 -54.92 -7.24
CA ALA A 417 -31.00 -55.45 -8.44
C ALA A 417 -30.35 -56.84 -8.24
N ALA A 418 -30.18 -57.28 -7.00
CA ALA A 418 -29.58 -58.57 -6.64
C ALA A 418 -30.59 -59.71 -6.36
N SER A 419 -31.89 -59.44 -6.53
CA SER A 419 -33.01 -60.40 -6.40
C SER A 419 -33.57 -60.79 -7.77
#